data_AF-A0A5E4JFC8-F1
#
_entry.id   AF-A0A5E4JFC8-F1
#
_cell.length_a   1.000
_cell.length_b   1.000
_cell.length_c   1.000
_cell.angle_alpha   90.00
_cell.angle_beta   90.00
_cell.angle_gamma   90.00
#
_symmetry.space_group_name_H-M   'P 1'
#
loop_
_entity.id
_entity.type
_entity.pdbx_description
1 polymer ?
#
loop_
_entity_poly.entity_id
_entity_poly.type
_entity_poly.pdbx_seq_one_letter_code
_entity_poly.pdbx_strand_id
1 'polypeptide(L)'
;MGFCVCVVDSFEGGNLDSYNLVYNSKGTVDSSFPRIGVYGLNQDMVSSINRSSSGCNVYTVWVKLDYSLGDSGGLLYIQSGGVSRFGILMGYDVNEGFRYYNAGVGWGDIGSSAGLYPTVDTWYKMNISYVDTSTSITFTVQDKYDNILYATTLTGVTPYTIGAIALRNARTSHHVYWDDVGDPVADEAAGSAAIEEGIHSSILGSNIATYPNQKVYIRYKTGDQNMNSFDRVVKTNNQLWAFNYVTTGENYSNMNDITSAVYIWEGENRTPTNITNTVSNLINQTKI
;
A
#
# COMPACT_ATOMS: atom_id res chain seq x y z
N MET A 1 27.71 -19.80 8.34
CA MET A 1 26.44 -19.21 8.83
C MET A 1 25.62 -18.89 7.61
N GLY A 2 24.54 -19.64 7.38
CA GLY A 2 23.69 -19.45 6.21
C GLY A 2 22.59 -18.44 6.54
N PHE A 3 22.45 -17.42 5.71
CA PHE A 3 21.27 -16.56 5.70
C PHE A 3 20.45 -16.93 4.47
N CYS A 4 19.15 -17.16 4.68
CA CYS A 4 18.17 -17.34 3.62
C CYS A 4 17.57 -15.95 3.36
N VAL A 5 17.71 -15.45 2.12
CA VAL A 5 17.04 -14.23 1.66
C VAL A 5 15.93 -14.68 0.73
N CYS A 6 14.68 -14.45 1.12
CA CYS A 6 13.55 -14.55 0.20
C CYS A 6 13.46 -13.22 -0.54
N VAL A 7 13.68 -13.26 -1.86
CA VAL A 7 13.32 -12.18 -2.78
C VAL A 7 11.84 -12.37 -3.11
N VAL A 8 11.03 -11.34 -2.86
CA VAL A 8 9.63 -11.29 -3.32
C VAL A 8 9.62 -10.43 -4.57
N ASP A 9 9.08 -11.01 -5.64
CA ASP A 9 9.00 -10.46 -6.99
C ASP A 9 8.05 -9.25 -7.04
N SER A 10 8.33 -8.34 -7.95
CA SER A 10 7.67 -7.05 -8.16
C SER A 10 6.32 -7.17 -8.88
N PHE A 11 5.43 -6.21 -8.63
CA PHE A 11 4.16 -6.01 -9.32
C PHE A 11 4.39 -5.67 -10.80
N GLU A 12 4.12 -6.60 -11.71
CA GLU A 12 4.06 -6.29 -13.15
C GLU A 12 2.70 -5.65 -13.49
N GLY A 13 2.74 -4.43 -14.00
CA GLY A 13 1.57 -3.62 -14.28
C GLY A 13 0.50 -4.34 -15.11
N GLY A 14 -0.69 -4.43 -14.54
CA GLY A 14 -1.94 -4.47 -15.31
C GLY A 14 -2.21 -5.73 -16.15
N ASN A 15 -1.46 -6.82 -15.98
CA ASN A 15 -1.78 -8.08 -16.64
C ASN A 15 -2.49 -9.03 -15.68
N LEU A 16 -3.70 -9.47 -16.08
CA LEU A 16 -4.47 -10.50 -15.39
C LEU A 16 -3.72 -11.83 -15.54
N ASP A 17 -2.81 -12.12 -14.63
CA ASP A 17 -2.30 -13.47 -14.44
C ASP A 17 -3.42 -14.32 -13.82
N SER A 18 -4.27 -14.86 -14.70
CA SER A 18 -5.32 -15.82 -14.38
C SER A 18 -4.72 -17.18 -14.02
N TYR A 19 -4.00 -17.25 -12.89
CA TYR A 19 -3.63 -18.53 -12.31
C TYR A 19 -4.83 -19.12 -11.57
N ASN A 20 -5.40 -20.18 -12.14
CA ASN A 20 -6.23 -21.10 -11.38
C ASN A 20 -5.43 -21.59 -10.16
N LEU A 21 -5.99 -21.42 -8.96
CA LEU A 21 -5.46 -21.99 -7.72
C LEU A 21 -5.30 -23.50 -7.87
N VAL A 22 -4.08 -23.98 -8.16
CA VAL A 22 -3.77 -25.41 -8.12
C VAL A 22 -3.46 -25.78 -6.68
N TYR A 23 -4.41 -26.42 -6.02
CA TYR A 23 -4.17 -27.10 -4.75
C TYR A 23 -3.23 -28.28 -4.99
N ASN A 24 -2.10 -28.34 -4.28
CA ASN A 24 -1.40 -29.62 -4.16
C ASN A 24 -2.28 -30.59 -3.34
N SER A 25 -2.07 -31.90 -3.53
CA SER A 25 -2.83 -32.97 -2.89
C SER A 25 -2.75 -33.02 -1.34
N LYS A 26 -2.16 -32.01 -0.70
CA LYS A 26 -2.00 -31.89 0.75
C LYS A 26 -2.58 -30.60 1.34
N GLY A 27 -3.28 -29.77 0.57
CA GLY A 27 -4.02 -28.61 1.09
C GLY A 27 -3.14 -27.53 1.75
N THR A 28 -1.84 -27.53 1.50
CA THR A 28 -0.93 -26.49 2.01
C THR A 28 -0.85 -25.38 0.98
N VAL A 29 -1.27 -24.18 1.36
CA VAL A 29 -1.36 -23.04 0.44
C VAL A 29 -0.01 -22.33 0.36
N ASP A 30 0.47 -22.13 -0.86
CA ASP A 30 1.72 -21.43 -1.13
C ASP A 30 1.63 -19.95 -0.75
N SER A 31 2.65 -19.43 -0.09
CA SER A 31 2.72 -18.07 0.47
C SER A 31 3.65 -17.14 -0.31
N SER A 32 4.20 -17.58 -1.44
CA SER A 32 5.21 -16.82 -2.19
C SER A 32 4.67 -15.94 -3.34
N PHE A 33 3.35 -15.79 -3.49
CA PHE A 33 2.76 -15.02 -4.59
C PHE A 33 1.72 -14.00 -4.11
N PRO A 34 1.67 -12.78 -4.70
CA PRO A 34 0.50 -11.91 -4.61
C PRO A 34 -0.73 -12.68 -5.09
N ARG A 35 -1.74 -12.83 -4.24
CA ARG A 35 -2.95 -13.59 -4.59
C ARG A 35 -3.97 -12.67 -5.22
N ILE A 36 -3.85 -12.42 -6.53
CA ILE A 36 -4.99 -11.94 -7.31
C ILE A 36 -5.96 -13.12 -7.45
N GLY A 37 -6.93 -13.21 -6.54
CA GLY A 37 -7.97 -14.22 -6.58
C GLY A 37 -9.33 -13.62 -6.95
N VAL A 38 -10.02 -14.27 -7.89
CA VAL A 38 -11.44 -14.06 -8.13
C VAL A 38 -12.21 -15.09 -7.32
N TYR A 39 -13.03 -14.63 -6.37
CA TYR A 39 -13.76 -15.55 -5.48
C TYR A 39 -15.23 -15.67 -5.83
N GLY A 40 -15.64 -16.94 -5.91
CA GLY A 40 -17.04 -17.32 -5.95
C GLY A 40 -17.75 -17.06 -4.62
N LEU A 41 -19.07 -17.21 -4.69
CA LEU A 41 -20.05 -16.88 -3.66
C LEU A 41 -19.74 -17.50 -2.29
N ASN A 42 -19.84 -16.70 -1.22
CA ASN A 42 -19.81 -17.14 0.17
C ASN A 42 -18.59 -17.99 0.58
N GLN A 43 -17.45 -17.82 -0.07
CA GLN A 43 -16.21 -18.44 0.39
C GLN A 43 -15.52 -17.53 1.40
N ASP A 44 -15.31 -18.06 2.60
CA ASP A 44 -14.50 -17.42 3.63
C ASP A 44 -13.04 -17.79 3.41
N MET A 45 -12.18 -16.78 3.27
CA MET A 45 -10.75 -16.99 3.28
C MET A 45 -10.18 -16.64 4.64
N VAL A 46 -9.81 -17.66 5.41
CA VAL A 46 -8.98 -17.46 6.60
C VAL A 46 -7.53 -17.33 6.15
N SER A 47 -7.04 -16.10 5.99
CA SER A 47 -5.60 -15.89 5.90
C SER A 47 -5.03 -15.82 7.33
N SER A 48 -3.91 -16.49 7.56
CA SER A 48 -3.12 -16.32 8.77
C SER A 48 -2.42 -14.97 8.69
N ILE A 49 -3.12 -13.88 9.03
CA ILE A 49 -2.55 -12.53 8.99
C ILE A 49 -1.54 -12.38 10.13
N ASN A 50 -0.38 -11.81 9.79
CA ASN A 50 0.71 -11.56 10.73
C ASN A 50 0.24 -10.67 11.89
N ARG A 51 0.24 -11.22 13.12
CA ARG A 51 0.02 -10.42 14.33
C ARG A 51 1.28 -9.60 14.60
N SER A 52 1.11 -8.29 14.80
CA SER A 52 2.21 -7.47 15.28
C SER A 52 2.51 -7.82 16.75
N SER A 53 3.78 -7.91 17.12
CA SER A 53 4.19 -8.23 18.49
C SER A 53 3.95 -7.09 19.49
N SER A 54 3.48 -5.92 19.04
CA SER A 54 3.33 -4.70 19.85
C SER A 54 1.96 -4.57 20.54
N GLY A 55 1.12 -5.60 20.51
CA GLY A 55 -0.19 -5.63 21.18
C GLY A 55 -1.29 -4.87 20.43
N CYS A 56 -0.94 -3.92 19.55
CA CYS A 56 -1.85 -3.36 18.57
C CYS A 56 -1.79 -4.17 17.28
N ASN A 57 -2.90 -4.81 16.93
CA ASN A 57 -3.03 -5.51 15.67
C ASN A 57 -3.71 -4.59 14.67
N VAL A 58 -2.97 -4.19 13.64
CA VAL A 58 -3.52 -3.51 12.47
C VAL A 58 -3.64 -4.55 11.36
N TYR A 59 -4.84 -4.67 10.82
CA TYR A 59 -5.15 -5.61 9.76
C TYR A 59 -5.52 -4.84 8.52
N THR A 60 -4.73 -5.04 7.47
CA THR A 60 -4.80 -4.26 6.23
C THR A 60 -5.14 -5.20 5.08
N VAL A 61 -5.99 -4.73 4.17
CA VAL A 61 -6.24 -5.40 2.90
C VAL A 61 -6.49 -4.35 1.82
N TRP A 62 -5.94 -4.56 0.64
CA TRP A 62 -6.32 -3.84 -0.56
C TRP A 62 -7.51 -4.54 -1.21
N VAL A 63 -8.56 -3.80 -1.58
CA VAL A 63 -9.73 -4.35 -2.26
C VAL A 63 -10.12 -3.49 -3.44
N LYS A 64 -10.48 -4.14 -4.54
CA LYS A 64 -11.00 -3.52 -5.77
C LYS A 64 -12.29 -4.21 -6.20
N LEU A 65 -13.28 -3.42 -6.60
CA LEU A 65 -14.53 -3.90 -7.18
C LEU A 65 -14.45 -3.84 -8.70
N ASP A 66 -14.82 -4.92 -9.38
CA ASP A 66 -14.75 -5.03 -10.86
C ASP A 66 -15.98 -4.47 -11.59
N TYR A 67 -17.10 -4.24 -10.89
CA TYR A 67 -18.37 -4.00 -11.58
C TYR A 67 -19.34 -3.09 -10.83
N SER A 68 -20.05 -2.25 -11.60
CA SER A 68 -20.91 -1.16 -11.14
C SER A 68 -22.41 -1.49 -11.14
N LEU A 69 -22.83 -2.69 -11.52
CA LEU A 69 -24.26 -3.02 -11.55
C LEU A 69 -24.61 -4.05 -10.48
N GLY A 70 -25.38 -3.59 -9.50
CA GLY A 70 -26.04 -4.39 -8.48
C GLY A 70 -25.36 -4.39 -7.11
N ASP A 71 -25.89 -5.26 -6.27
CA ASP A 71 -25.47 -5.57 -4.91
C ASP A 71 -24.06 -6.19 -4.91
N SER A 72 -23.01 -5.40 -5.10
CA SER A 72 -21.60 -5.83 -4.98
C SER A 72 -21.04 -5.42 -3.63
N GLY A 73 -20.27 -6.30 -2.95
CA GLY A 73 -19.48 -5.84 -1.81
C GLY A 73 -18.38 -6.78 -1.32
N GLY A 74 -17.23 -6.20 -1.00
CA GLY A 74 -16.12 -6.87 -0.33
C GLY A 74 -16.19 -6.65 1.18
N LEU A 75 -16.09 -7.72 1.97
CA LEU A 75 -16.14 -7.67 3.42
C LEU A 75 -14.82 -8.18 4.01
N LEU A 76 -14.12 -7.33 4.75
CA LEU A 76 -13.06 -7.70 5.67
C LEU A 76 -13.65 -7.87 7.06
N TYR A 77 -13.40 -8.97 7.75
CA TYR A 77 -13.92 -9.15 9.09
C TYR A 77 -12.99 -9.96 10.01
N ILE A 78 -13.05 -9.62 11.29
CA ILE A 78 -12.32 -10.25 12.39
C ILE A 78 -13.23 -11.24 13.09
N GLN A 79 -12.77 -12.47 13.28
CA GLN A 79 -13.48 -13.51 14.00
C GLN A 79 -12.86 -13.79 15.38
N SER A 80 -13.73 -14.14 16.33
CA SER A 80 -13.35 -14.69 17.64
C SER A 80 -14.21 -15.91 17.93
N GLY A 81 -13.57 -17.07 18.12
CA GLY A 81 -14.26 -18.35 18.31
C GLY A 81 -15.10 -18.78 17.09
N GLY A 82 -14.65 -18.45 15.87
CA GLY A 82 -15.37 -18.74 14.63
C GLY A 82 -16.58 -17.84 14.35
N VAL A 83 -16.80 -16.80 15.16
CA VAL A 83 -17.89 -15.84 14.98
C VAL A 83 -17.33 -14.49 14.58
N SER A 84 -17.86 -13.88 13.52
CA SER A 84 -17.52 -12.51 13.11
C SER A 84 -17.85 -11.51 14.22
N ARG A 85 -16.87 -10.70 14.63
CA ARG A 85 -17.00 -9.70 15.69
C ARG A 85 -16.97 -8.29 15.15
N PHE A 86 -16.05 -8.04 14.24
CA PHE A 86 -15.86 -6.74 13.63
C PHE A 86 -15.68 -6.90 12.13
N GLY A 87 -16.02 -5.88 11.35
CA GLY A 87 -15.70 -5.89 9.92
C GLY A 87 -15.87 -4.56 9.24
N ILE A 88 -15.33 -4.46 8.03
CA ILE A 88 -15.50 -3.35 7.09
C ILE A 88 -16.09 -3.95 5.82
N LEU A 89 -17.24 -3.44 5.41
CA LEU A 89 -17.87 -3.69 4.13
C LEU A 89 -17.60 -2.50 3.21
N MET A 90 -17.12 -2.79 2.01
CA MET A 90 -17.16 -1.88 0.88
C MET A 90 -18.28 -2.33 -0.06
N GLY A 91 -19.38 -1.58 -0.11
CA GLY A 91 -20.54 -1.83 -0.96
C GLY A 91 -20.68 -0.78 -2.07
N TYR A 92 -21.03 -1.23 -3.28
CA TYR A 92 -21.26 -0.33 -4.41
C TYR A 92 -22.72 0.13 -4.55
N ASP A 93 -23.68 -0.53 -3.89
CA ASP A 93 -25.09 -0.12 -3.99
C ASP A 93 -25.26 1.33 -3.49
N VAL A 94 -26.21 2.06 -4.10
CA VAL A 94 -26.53 3.48 -3.84
C VAL A 94 -26.97 3.76 -2.41
N ASN A 95 -27.02 2.72 -1.56
CA ASN A 95 -27.37 2.81 -0.16
C ASN A 95 -26.28 2.27 0.78
N GLU A 96 -25.19 1.68 0.26
CA GLU A 96 -24.31 0.83 1.10
C GLU A 96 -22.85 1.26 1.23
N GLY A 97 -22.33 2.21 0.46
CA GLY A 97 -21.03 2.89 0.68
C GLY A 97 -19.94 2.08 1.41
N PHE A 98 -19.27 2.69 2.40
CA PHE A 98 -18.41 1.97 3.34
C PHE A 98 -19.11 1.82 4.69
N ARG A 99 -19.17 0.60 5.23
CA ARG A 99 -19.86 0.28 6.50
C ARG A 99 -18.98 -0.53 7.41
N TYR A 100 -19.18 -0.40 8.71
CA TYR A 100 -18.57 -1.27 9.70
C TYR A 100 -19.61 -2.24 10.25
N TYR A 101 -19.14 -3.40 10.65
CA TYR A 101 -19.88 -4.37 11.43
C TYR A 101 -19.29 -4.44 12.84
N ASN A 102 -20.16 -4.50 13.85
CA ASN A 102 -19.80 -4.82 15.22
C ASN A 102 -20.85 -5.77 15.80
N ALA A 103 -20.47 -6.95 16.27
CA ALA A 103 -21.40 -7.96 16.78
C ALA A 103 -22.29 -7.47 17.94
N GLY A 104 -21.85 -6.47 18.72
CA GLY A 104 -22.65 -5.90 19.80
C GLY A 104 -23.64 -4.82 19.38
N VAL A 105 -23.45 -4.22 18.19
CA VAL A 105 -24.19 -3.03 17.73
C VAL A 105 -24.94 -3.27 16.42
N GLY A 106 -24.48 -4.22 15.60
CA GLY A 106 -24.93 -4.45 14.23
C GLY A 106 -24.07 -3.70 13.20
N TRP A 107 -24.68 -3.37 12.07
CA TRP A 107 -24.06 -2.58 11.01
C TRP A 107 -24.21 -1.08 11.27
N GLY A 108 -23.15 -0.33 11.04
CA GLY A 108 -23.17 1.13 11.03
C GLY A 108 -22.33 1.68 9.88
N ASP A 109 -22.50 2.95 9.57
CA ASP A 109 -21.82 3.56 8.43
C ASP A 109 -20.44 4.09 8.83
N ILE A 110 -19.46 3.94 7.94
CA ILE A 110 -18.12 4.51 8.10
C ILE A 110 -18.15 5.87 7.37
N GLY A 111 -18.36 6.95 8.14
CA GLY A 111 -18.48 8.32 7.61
C GLY A 111 -19.92 8.80 7.50
N SER A 112 -20.10 10.10 7.19
CA SER A 112 -21.42 10.69 6.99
C SER A 112 -22.04 10.14 5.70
N SER A 113 -23.28 9.67 5.81
CA SER A 113 -24.07 8.87 4.87
C SER A 113 -24.42 9.49 3.50
N ALA A 114 -23.61 10.40 2.97
CA ALA A 114 -23.85 11.00 1.65
C ALA A 114 -22.54 11.26 0.89
N GLY A 115 -22.27 10.46 -0.15
CA GLY A 115 -21.66 11.03 -1.36
C GLY A 115 -20.37 10.43 -1.91
N LEU A 116 -19.70 9.48 -1.24
CA LEU A 116 -18.59 8.76 -1.88
C LEU A 116 -18.86 7.27 -1.86
N TYR A 117 -19.19 6.77 -3.04
CA TYR A 117 -19.27 5.35 -3.33
C TYR A 117 -17.89 4.90 -3.80
N PRO A 118 -17.45 3.67 -3.43
CA PRO A 118 -16.27 3.10 -4.04
C PRO A 118 -16.42 3.15 -5.56
N THR A 119 -15.42 3.68 -6.25
CA THR A 119 -15.40 3.71 -7.71
C THR A 119 -14.96 2.34 -8.20
N VAL A 120 -15.62 1.85 -9.25
CA VAL A 120 -15.23 0.59 -9.89
C VAL A 120 -13.81 0.69 -10.42
N ASP A 121 -13.10 -0.43 -10.40
CA ASP A 121 -11.72 -0.56 -10.85
C ASP A 121 -10.74 0.36 -10.08
N THR A 122 -11.11 0.77 -8.87
CA THR A 122 -10.25 1.55 -7.97
C THR A 122 -9.87 0.70 -6.76
N TRP A 123 -8.58 0.70 -6.44
CA TRP A 123 -8.04 0.04 -5.25
C TRP A 123 -8.27 0.90 -4.01
N TYR A 124 -8.77 0.25 -2.95
CA TYR A 124 -8.98 0.85 -1.63
C TYR A 124 -8.23 0.03 -0.58
N LYS A 125 -7.54 0.71 0.33
CA LYS A 125 -6.87 0.09 1.47
C LYS A 125 -7.80 0.16 2.67
N MET A 126 -8.26 -0.97 3.16
CA MET A 126 -9.12 -1.07 4.33
C MET A 126 -8.28 -1.54 5.52
N ASN A 127 -8.34 -0.81 6.63
CA ASN A 127 -7.64 -1.17 7.85
C ASN A 127 -8.59 -1.32 9.03
N ILE A 128 -8.40 -2.39 9.81
CA ILE A 128 -9.00 -2.55 11.13
C ILE A 128 -7.89 -2.55 12.17
N SER A 129 -7.88 -1.54 13.04
CA SER A 129 -6.93 -1.42 14.14
C SER A 129 -7.61 -1.79 15.45
N TYR A 130 -7.11 -2.85 16.07
CA TYR A 130 -7.68 -3.43 17.28
C TYR A 130 -6.61 -4.03 18.20
N VAL A 131 -6.79 -3.81 19.51
CA VAL A 131 -5.99 -4.41 20.57
C VAL A 131 -6.91 -5.34 21.35
N ASP A 132 -6.50 -6.59 21.60
CA ASP A 132 -7.35 -7.64 22.23
C ASP A 132 -7.97 -7.20 23.57
N THR A 133 -7.31 -6.30 24.30
CA THR A 133 -7.78 -5.76 25.60
C THR A 133 -8.45 -4.39 25.49
N SER A 134 -8.51 -3.81 24.30
CA SER A 134 -9.07 -2.47 24.11
C SER A 134 -10.59 -2.51 24.07
N THR A 135 -11.18 -1.47 24.63
CA THR A 135 -12.59 -1.13 24.49
C THR A 135 -12.84 -0.19 23.31
N SER A 136 -11.85 -0.03 22.43
CA SER A 136 -11.96 0.71 21.18
C SER A 136 -11.46 -0.10 20.00
N ILE A 137 -12.05 0.18 18.84
CA ILE A 137 -11.66 -0.34 17.53
C ILE A 137 -11.75 0.78 16.51
N THR A 138 -10.75 0.88 15.65
CA THR A 138 -10.71 1.89 14.59
C THR A 138 -10.78 1.21 13.23
N PHE A 139 -11.64 1.75 12.38
CA PHE A 139 -11.78 1.34 10.98
C PHE A 139 -11.32 2.50 10.11
N THR A 140 -10.42 2.26 9.17
CA THR A 140 -10.02 3.27 8.18
C THR A 140 -10.13 2.72 6.77
N VAL A 141 -10.46 3.60 5.83
CA VAL A 141 -10.44 3.35 4.39
C VAL A 141 -9.59 4.44 3.76
N GLN A 142 -8.61 4.02 2.96
CA GLN A 142 -7.72 4.91 2.23
C GLN A 142 -7.82 4.63 0.72
N ASP A 143 -7.50 5.63 -0.10
CA ASP A 143 -7.29 5.42 -1.52
C ASP A 143 -5.90 4.82 -1.81
N LYS A 144 -5.58 4.63 -3.10
CA LYS A 144 -4.27 4.13 -3.55
C LYS A 144 -3.08 5.07 -3.26
N TYR A 145 -3.33 6.28 -2.77
CA TYR A 145 -2.32 7.27 -2.42
C TYR A 145 -2.24 7.47 -0.88
N ASP A 146 -2.77 6.52 -0.11
CA ASP A 146 -2.86 6.55 1.35
C ASP A 146 -3.68 7.72 1.94
N ASN A 147 -4.41 8.48 1.11
CA ASN A 147 -5.30 9.51 1.63
C ASN A 147 -6.43 8.85 2.41
N ILE A 148 -6.62 9.27 3.66
CA ILE A 148 -7.72 8.79 4.49
C ILE A 148 -9.03 9.33 3.91
N LEU A 149 -9.77 8.44 3.24
CA LEU A 149 -11.12 8.73 2.77
C LEU A 149 -12.09 8.70 3.94
N TYR A 150 -11.90 7.70 4.81
CA TYR A 150 -12.74 7.52 5.98
C TYR A 150 -11.98 6.96 7.18
N ALA A 151 -12.39 7.42 8.36
CA ALA A 151 -11.96 6.87 9.63
C ALA A 151 -13.12 6.95 10.64
N THR A 152 -13.37 5.86 11.36
CA THR A 152 -14.26 5.88 12.52
C THR A 152 -13.68 5.03 13.64
N THR A 153 -13.89 5.48 14.88
CA THR A 153 -13.48 4.74 16.08
C THR A 153 -14.70 4.47 16.92
N LEU A 154 -14.98 3.18 17.14
CA LEU A 154 -16.00 2.77 18.10
C LEU A 154 -15.36 2.68 19.48
N THR A 155 -16.09 3.12 20.50
CA THR A 155 -15.71 3.01 21.90
C THR A 155 -16.73 2.17 22.65
N GLY A 156 -16.36 1.65 23.83
CA GLY A 156 -17.21 0.74 24.60
C GLY A 156 -17.40 -0.64 23.95
N VAL A 157 -16.53 -1.03 23.01
CA VAL A 157 -16.63 -2.37 22.41
C VAL A 157 -16.19 -3.43 23.41
N THR A 158 -16.86 -4.58 23.39
CA THR A 158 -16.46 -5.73 24.20
C THR A 158 -15.10 -6.25 23.72
N PRO A 159 -14.12 -6.46 24.60
CA PRO A 159 -12.85 -7.07 24.23
C PRO A 159 -13.02 -8.52 23.74
N TYR A 160 -12.32 -8.89 22.67
CA TYR A 160 -12.31 -10.23 22.10
C TYR A 160 -10.87 -10.67 21.81
N THR A 161 -10.54 -11.92 22.12
CA THR A 161 -9.33 -12.54 21.58
C THR A 161 -9.55 -12.87 20.11
N ILE A 162 -8.74 -12.28 19.24
CA ILE A 162 -8.84 -12.53 17.79
C ILE A 162 -8.36 -13.95 17.48
N GLY A 163 -9.22 -14.73 16.82
CA GLY A 163 -8.91 -16.09 16.40
C GLY A 163 -8.56 -16.21 14.92
N ALA A 164 -9.19 -15.39 14.08
CA ALA A 164 -8.97 -15.40 12.64
C ALA A 164 -9.38 -14.07 12.00
N ILE A 165 -8.90 -13.84 10.79
CA ILE A 165 -9.38 -12.78 9.92
C ILE A 165 -9.80 -13.43 8.63
N ALA A 166 -10.90 -12.93 8.10
CA ALA A 166 -11.39 -13.42 6.85
C ALA A 166 -11.87 -12.33 5.93
N LEU A 167 -11.72 -12.65 4.65
CA LEU A 167 -12.31 -11.91 3.54
C LEU A 167 -13.47 -12.72 3.02
N ARG A 168 -14.58 -12.03 2.77
CA ARG A 168 -15.77 -12.62 2.18
C ARG A 168 -16.30 -11.72 1.08
N ASN A 169 -16.66 -12.35 -0.03
CA ASN A 169 -17.55 -11.74 -0.99
C ASN A 169 -18.97 -11.79 -0.43
N ALA A 170 -19.49 -10.63 -0.02
CA ALA A 170 -20.73 -10.57 0.74
C ALA A 170 -21.97 -10.84 -0.13
N ARG A 171 -21.87 -10.75 -1.46
CA ARG A 171 -23.03 -10.67 -2.36
C ARG A 171 -22.83 -11.45 -3.66
N THR A 172 -23.93 -11.69 -4.39
CA THR A 172 -24.08 -12.93 -5.16
C THR A 172 -23.59 -12.92 -6.62
N SER A 173 -22.96 -11.85 -7.11
CA SER A 173 -22.80 -11.71 -8.56
C SER A 173 -21.49 -11.08 -9.03
N HIS A 174 -20.48 -10.97 -8.16
CA HIS A 174 -19.35 -10.08 -8.46
C HIS A 174 -18.00 -10.66 -8.08
N HIS A 175 -16.95 -10.18 -8.74
CA HIS A 175 -15.58 -10.49 -8.37
C HIS A 175 -15.07 -9.39 -7.44
N VAL A 176 -14.64 -9.80 -6.25
CA VAL A 176 -13.91 -8.94 -5.32
C VAL A 176 -12.45 -9.35 -5.44
N TYR A 177 -11.63 -8.45 -5.96
CA TYR A 177 -10.19 -8.64 -5.93
C TYR A 177 -9.68 -8.14 -4.59
N TRP A 178 -8.80 -8.91 -3.98
CA TRP A 178 -8.10 -8.47 -2.80
C TRP A 178 -6.61 -8.70 -2.96
N ASP A 179 -5.83 -7.90 -2.26
CA ASP A 179 -4.40 -8.09 -2.15
C ASP A 179 -3.95 -7.86 -0.69
N ASP A 180 -3.15 -8.79 -0.18
CA ASP A 180 -2.46 -8.68 1.13
C ASP A 180 -0.99 -8.28 0.91
N VAL A 181 -0.58 -8.07 -0.34
CA VAL A 181 0.74 -7.55 -0.67
C VAL A 181 0.75 -6.07 -0.34
N GLY A 182 1.88 -5.59 0.18
CA GLY A 182 2.06 -4.20 0.63
C GLY A 182 1.68 -3.17 -0.43
N ASP A 183 1.72 -1.88 -0.04
CA ASP A 183 1.38 -0.74 -0.91
C ASP A 183 1.79 -0.97 -2.38
N PRO A 184 0.94 -0.63 -3.38
CA PRO A 184 1.25 -0.90 -4.77
C PRO A 184 2.59 -0.26 -5.15
N VAL A 185 3.31 -0.91 -6.08
CA VAL A 185 4.49 -0.32 -6.71
C VAL A 185 4.07 1.02 -7.33
N ALA A 186 4.89 2.06 -7.12
CA ALA A 186 4.59 3.39 -7.63
C ALA A 186 4.59 3.39 -9.17
N ASP A 187 3.67 4.14 -9.78
CA ASP A 187 3.82 4.59 -11.16
C ASP A 187 4.72 5.84 -11.20
N GLU A 188 4.97 6.39 -12.39
CA GLU A 188 5.85 7.54 -12.56
C GLU A 188 5.40 8.76 -11.74
N ALA A 189 4.09 9.05 -11.75
CA ALA A 189 3.54 10.17 -10.99
C ALA A 189 3.67 9.96 -9.48
N ALA A 190 3.34 8.77 -8.98
CA ALA A 190 3.45 8.42 -7.58
C ALA A 190 4.92 8.37 -7.11
N GLY A 191 5.83 7.87 -7.94
CA GLY A 191 7.26 7.83 -7.67
C GLY A 191 7.86 9.22 -7.57
N SER A 192 7.55 10.08 -8.53
CA SER A 192 7.96 11.49 -8.55
C SER A 192 7.46 12.26 -7.32
N ALA A 193 6.20 12.05 -6.92
CA ALA A 193 5.63 12.64 -5.70
C ALA A 193 6.28 12.10 -4.42
N ALA A 194 6.54 10.79 -4.34
CA ALA A 194 7.20 10.17 -3.19
C ALA A 194 8.66 10.62 -3.03
N ILE A 195 9.38 10.87 -4.13
CA ILE A 195 10.72 11.48 -4.08
C ILE A 195 10.64 12.87 -3.44
N GLU A 196 9.70 13.70 -3.90
CA GLU A 196 9.52 15.06 -3.36
C GLU A 196 9.18 15.05 -1.87
N GLU A 197 8.25 14.18 -1.47
CA GLU A 197 7.92 13.97 -0.06
C GLU A 197 9.14 13.48 0.75
N GLY A 198 9.94 12.57 0.19
CA GLY A 198 11.19 12.13 0.82
C GLY A 198 12.20 13.25 1.03
N ILE A 199 12.30 14.20 0.09
CA ILE A 199 13.13 15.40 0.22
C ILE A 199 12.60 16.29 1.36
N HIS A 200 11.30 16.54 1.40
CA HIS A 200 10.67 17.42 2.42
C HIS A 200 10.67 16.81 3.82
N SER A 201 10.60 15.48 3.91
CA SER A 201 10.70 14.70 5.15
C SER A 201 12.16 14.43 5.60
N SER A 202 13.16 15.03 4.93
CA SER A 202 14.58 14.92 5.31
C SER A 202 15.03 16.06 6.25
N ILE A 203 16.31 16.04 6.66
CA ILE A 203 16.95 17.13 7.41
C ILE A 203 16.93 18.49 6.68
N LEU A 204 16.62 18.53 5.39
CA LEU A 204 16.44 19.78 4.63
C LEU A 204 15.13 20.50 4.98
N GLY A 205 14.13 19.76 5.47
CA GLY A 205 12.82 20.27 5.87
C GLY A 205 11.89 20.60 4.70
N SER A 206 10.62 20.88 5.02
CA SER A 206 9.52 21.04 4.05
C SER A 206 9.58 22.30 3.18
N ASN A 207 10.48 23.25 3.48
CA ASN A 207 10.57 24.53 2.76
C ASN A 207 11.71 24.54 1.71
N ILE A 208 12.41 23.43 1.53
CA ILE A 208 13.51 23.34 0.56
C ILE A 208 12.97 23.38 -0.87
N ALA A 209 13.62 24.16 -1.73
CA ALA A 209 13.27 24.23 -3.14
C ALA A 209 13.66 22.93 -3.85
N THR A 210 12.68 22.31 -4.50
CA THR A 210 12.84 21.15 -5.39
C THR A 210 12.72 21.61 -6.83
N TYR A 211 13.52 21.02 -7.72
CA TYR A 211 13.54 21.36 -9.14
C TYR A 211 13.14 20.12 -9.95
N PRO A 212 11.94 20.11 -10.56
CA PRO A 212 11.50 18.97 -11.35
C PRO A 212 12.21 18.94 -12.72
N ASN A 213 12.37 17.73 -13.27
CA ASN A 213 12.80 17.47 -14.65
C ASN A 213 14.10 18.20 -15.06
N GLN A 214 15.06 18.31 -14.14
CA GLN A 214 16.31 19.01 -14.39
C GLN A 214 17.31 18.10 -15.10
N LYS A 215 18.06 18.68 -16.05
CA LYS A 215 19.22 17.99 -16.64
C LYS A 215 20.45 18.24 -15.78
N VAL A 216 21.04 17.16 -15.26
CA VAL A 216 22.31 17.22 -14.55
C VAL A 216 23.41 16.79 -15.51
N TYR A 217 24.46 17.60 -15.56
CA TYR A 217 25.63 17.35 -16.39
C TYR A 217 26.85 17.13 -15.49
N ILE A 218 27.52 16.00 -15.69
CA ILE A 218 28.68 15.57 -14.94
C ILE A 218 29.85 15.47 -15.90
N ARG A 219 30.96 16.11 -15.55
CA ARG A 219 32.22 15.98 -16.28
C ARG A 219 33.29 15.38 -15.38
N TYR A 220 33.78 14.21 -15.76
CA TYR A 220 34.83 13.50 -15.04
C TYR A 220 36.21 14.08 -15.34
N LYS A 221 37.19 13.80 -14.47
CA LYS A 221 38.59 14.24 -14.66
C LYS A 221 39.22 13.67 -15.94
N THR A 222 38.75 12.52 -16.41
CA THR A 222 39.15 11.89 -17.68
C THR A 222 38.72 12.72 -18.90
N GLY A 223 37.80 13.67 -18.72
CA GLY A 223 37.19 14.43 -19.80
C GLY A 223 35.82 13.88 -20.23
N ASP A 224 35.47 12.68 -19.79
CA ASP A 224 34.17 12.04 -20.07
C ASP A 224 33.03 12.87 -19.50
N GLN A 225 31.91 12.84 -20.20
CA GLN A 225 30.73 13.63 -19.87
C GLN A 225 29.53 12.71 -19.83
N ASN A 226 28.70 12.86 -18.79
CA ASN A 226 27.41 12.24 -18.73
C ASN A 226 26.36 13.33 -18.50
N MET A 227 25.24 13.26 -19.21
CA MET A 227 24.12 14.18 -19.07
C MET A 227 22.84 13.37 -19.05
N ASN A 228 22.03 13.57 -18.01
CA ASN A 228 20.72 12.91 -17.91
C ASN A 228 19.70 13.83 -17.24
N SER A 229 18.42 13.54 -17.46
CA SER A 229 17.30 14.18 -16.79
C SER A 229 17.01 13.47 -15.47
N PHE A 230 16.57 14.26 -14.49
CA PHE A 230 16.19 13.77 -13.18
C PHE A 230 14.79 14.25 -12.78
N ASP A 231 13.97 13.36 -12.21
CA ASP A 231 12.58 13.66 -11.81
C ASP A 231 12.53 14.78 -10.78
N ARG A 232 13.45 14.73 -9.82
CA ARG A 232 13.67 15.79 -8.84
C ARG A 232 15.16 15.99 -8.60
N VAL A 233 15.53 17.26 -8.55
CA VAL A 233 16.84 17.71 -8.07
C VAL A 233 16.62 18.65 -6.90
N VAL A 234 17.42 18.51 -5.86
CA VAL A 234 17.49 19.45 -4.75
C VAL A 234 18.95 19.83 -4.53
N LYS A 235 19.18 21.11 -4.21
CA LYS A 235 20.52 21.64 -3.97
C LYS A 235 20.51 22.47 -2.69
N THR A 236 21.45 22.20 -1.81
CA THR A 236 21.73 23.05 -0.65
C THR A 236 23.24 23.22 -0.51
N ASN A 237 23.70 24.43 -0.20
CA ASN A 237 25.14 24.73 -0.09
C ASN A 237 25.93 24.23 -1.33
N ASN A 238 26.93 23.38 -1.09
CA ASN A 238 27.78 22.75 -2.11
C ASN A 238 27.37 21.29 -2.40
N GLN A 239 26.15 20.89 -2.05
CA GLN A 239 25.61 19.55 -2.26
C GLN A 239 24.40 19.57 -3.18
N LEU A 240 24.33 18.57 -4.04
CA LEU A 240 23.24 18.33 -4.98
C LEU A 240 22.81 16.87 -4.83
N TRP A 241 21.50 16.65 -4.71
CA TRP A 241 20.91 15.32 -4.80
C TRP A 241 20.02 15.27 -6.04
N ALA A 242 20.19 14.24 -6.84
CA ALA A 242 19.42 14.00 -8.05
C ALA A 242 18.75 12.63 -7.95
N PHE A 243 17.45 12.60 -8.19
CA PHE A 243 16.62 11.43 -7.94
C PHE A 243 15.83 11.06 -9.20
N ASN A 244 15.83 9.76 -9.52
CA ASN A 244 14.94 9.16 -10.51
C ASN A 244 14.17 7.99 -9.90
N TYR A 245 12.89 7.92 -10.22
CA TYR A 245 12.12 6.71 -10.13
C TYR A 245 12.01 6.11 -11.53
N VAL A 246 12.62 4.95 -11.75
CA VAL A 246 12.68 4.33 -13.07
C VAL A 246 11.47 3.41 -13.24
N THR A 247 10.66 3.66 -14.28
CA THR A 247 9.51 2.81 -14.63
C THR A 247 9.84 1.83 -15.75
N THR A 248 8.93 0.87 -15.98
CA THR A 248 9.11 -0.18 -16.99
C THR A 248 9.34 0.42 -18.39
N GLY A 249 10.50 0.11 -18.98
CA GLY A 249 10.89 0.57 -20.31
C GLY A 249 11.81 1.80 -20.32
N GLU A 250 12.07 2.38 -19.15
CA GLU A 250 13.07 3.44 -18.97
C GLU A 250 14.45 2.84 -18.66
N ASN A 251 15.49 3.65 -18.84
CA ASN A 251 16.85 3.26 -18.54
C ASN A 251 17.41 4.12 -17.41
N TYR A 252 18.06 3.47 -16.46
CA TYR A 252 18.90 4.13 -15.47
C TYR A 252 19.91 5.06 -16.13
N SER A 253 20.19 6.18 -15.46
CA SER A 253 21.20 7.14 -15.88
C SER A 253 22.61 6.57 -15.86
N ASN A 254 22.84 5.57 -15.00
CA ASN A 254 24.16 4.98 -14.72
C ASN A 254 25.18 6.05 -14.30
N MET A 255 24.72 7.18 -13.77
CA MET A 255 25.58 8.18 -13.16
C MET A 255 25.95 7.74 -11.76
N ASN A 256 27.23 7.88 -11.41
CA ASN A 256 27.71 7.59 -10.06
C ASN A 256 27.72 8.87 -9.22
N ASP A 257 27.65 8.69 -7.90
CA ASP A 257 27.94 9.75 -6.93
C ASP A 257 29.30 10.40 -7.23
N ILE A 258 29.35 11.72 -7.14
CA ILE A 258 30.60 12.49 -7.25
C ILE A 258 30.94 13.05 -5.89
N THR A 259 31.86 12.38 -5.19
CA THR A 259 32.39 12.84 -3.90
C THR A 259 31.25 13.15 -2.90
N SER A 260 31.47 14.03 -1.93
CA SER A 260 30.42 14.47 -1.01
C SER A 260 29.58 15.64 -1.56
N ALA A 261 29.57 15.85 -2.88
CA ALA A 261 29.00 17.03 -3.53
C ALA A 261 27.82 16.72 -4.46
N VAL A 262 27.78 15.54 -5.08
CA VAL A 262 26.67 15.09 -5.91
C VAL A 262 26.30 13.67 -5.52
N TYR A 263 25.07 13.49 -5.07
CA TYR A 263 24.49 12.18 -4.75
C TYR A 263 23.37 11.86 -5.72
N ILE A 264 23.35 10.64 -6.21
CA ILE A 264 22.42 10.17 -7.23
C ILE A 264 21.72 8.95 -6.69
N TRP A 265 20.39 8.97 -6.75
CA TRP A 265 19.59 7.80 -6.44
C TRP A 265 18.64 7.52 -7.59
N GLU A 266 18.63 6.26 -7.99
CA GLU A 266 17.72 5.73 -8.97
C GLU A 266 17.11 4.45 -8.39
N GLY A 267 15.79 4.31 -8.47
CA GLY A 267 15.12 3.12 -7.99
C GLY A 267 13.92 2.77 -8.85
N GLU A 268 13.66 1.48 -9.01
CA GLU A 268 12.48 0.93 -9.67
C GLU A 268 11.74 -0.02 -8.73
N ASN A 269 10.50 -0.40 -9.08
CA ASN A 269 9.74 -1.44 -8.39
C ASN A 269 9.60 -1.21 -6.87
N ARG A 270 9.37 0.04 -6.47
CA ARG A 270 9.23 0.44 -5.07
C ARG A 270 7.89 1.10 -4.80
N THR A 271 7.38 0.87 -3.61
CA THR A 271 6.18 1.55 -3.11
C THR A 271 6.50 3.03 -2.82
N PRO A 272 5.50 3.93 -2.87
CA PRO A 272 5.69 5.33 -2.47
C PRO A 272 6.36 5.47 -1.09
N THR A 273 5.89 4.73 -0.09
CA THR A 273 6.48 4.68 1.25
C THR A 273 7.96 4.30 1.24
N ASN A 274 8.34 3.30 0.45
CA ASN A 274 9.74 2.87 0.34
C ASN A 274 10.62 3.91 -0.36
N ILE A 275 10.08 4.61 -1.37
CA ILE A 275 10.77 5.70 -2.07
C ILE A 275 11.01 6.86 -1.09
N THR A 276 9.97 7.36 -0.43
CA THR A 276 10.02 8.44 0.56
C THR A 276 11.08 8.15 1.63
N ASN A 277 11.03 6.96 2.24
CA ASN A 277 11.98 6.55 3.26
C ASN A 277 13.42 6.45 2.73
N THR A 278 13.61 5.95 1.51
CA THR A 278 14.95 5.81 0.93
C THR A 278 15.56 7.17 0.62
N VAL A 279 14.78 8.06 0.01
CA VAL A 279 15.21 9.42 -0.34
C VAL A 279 15.53 10.24 0.92
N SER A 280 14.64 10.23 1.92
CA SER A 280 14.89 10.91 3.20
C SER A 280 16.15 10.38 3.88
N ASN A 281 16.31 9.05 3.97
CA ASN A 281 17.48 8.43 4.58
C ASN A 281 18.77 8.75 3.84
N LEU A 282 18.77 8.74 2.50
CA LEU A 282 19.94 9.12 1.71
C LEU A 282 20.41 10.52 2.09
N ILE A 283 19.50 11.50 2.06
CA ILE A 283 19.83 12.90 2.40
C ILE A 283 20.32 12.99 3.86
N ASN A 284 19.64 12.35 4.80
CA ASN A 284 19.99 12.40 6.23
C ASN A 284 21.38 11.80 6.53
N GLN A 285 21.84 10.85 5.73
CA GLN A 285 23.15 10.22 5.88
C GLN A 285 24.29 11.03 5.25
N THR A 286 23.96 11.98 4.37
CA THR A 286 24.95 12.89 3.79
C THR A 286 25.27 14.01 4.77
N LYS A 287 26.57 14.23 5.04
CA LYS A 287 27.01 15.32 5.92
C LYS A 287 26.85 16.64 5.18
N ILE A 288 25.89 17.46 5.61
CA ILE A 288 25.68 18.83 5.14
C ILE A 288 26.74 19.76 5.72
#